data_AF-A0A2U8GYM6-F1
#
_entry.id   AF-A0A2U8GYM6-F1
#
_cell.length_a   1.000
_cell.length_b   1.000
_cell.length_c   1.000
_cell.angle_alpha   90.00
_cell.angle_beta   90.00
_cell.angle_gamma   90.00
#
_symmetry.space_group_name_H-M   'P 1'
#
loop_
_entity.id
_entity.type
_entity.pdbx_description
1 polymer ?
#
loop_
_entity_poly.entity_id
_entity_poly.type
_entity_poly.pdbx_seq_one_letter_code
_entity_poly.pdbx_strand_id
1 'polypeptide(L)'
;MSRKQPDLTINGLVLPAHAVGKIVQEYSPIGGFSTMRLGAGTAIRQARWRKLATTLSASGLIPPGTAAINWDLPVVLGCVEPRSIQSVSPVITLPAARRSDAAPYALAVVDDGRKLRATPVSVAGDVATLDVIAGASAYLVYYYPLLTVLSDGPTERFDAQECISGWDLQAEEV
;
A
#
# COMPACT_ATOMS: atom_id res chain seq x y z
N MET A 1 17.84 -9.27 -7.83
CA MET A 1 16.52 -9.36 -8.49
C MET A 1 15.96 -7.95 -8.60
N SER A 2 15.58 -7.51 -9.80
CA SER A 2 14.97 -6.18 -9.98
C SER A 2 13.54 -6.23 -9.43
N ARG A 3 13.19 -5.30 -8.53
CA ARG A 3 11.83 -5.17 -7.97
C ARG A 3 10.85 -4.91 -9.12
N LYS A 4 9.88 -5.81 -9.33
CA LYS A 4 8.78 -5.55 -10.27
C LYS A 4 7.70 -4.75 -9.55
N GLN A 5 7.57 -3.48 -9.91
CA GLN A 5 6.47 -2.64 -9.45
C GLN A 5 5.16 -3.22 -10.05
N PRO A 6 4.14 -3.51 -9.24
CA PRO A 6 2.89 -4.02 -9.76
C PRO A 6 2.02 -2.89 -10.34
N ASP A 7 1.18 -3.25 -11.31
CA ASP A 7 0.18 -2.35 -11.88
C ASP A 7 -0.95 -2.09 -10.89
N LEU A 8 -1.58 -0.91 -10.97
CA LEU A 8 -2.76 -0.60 -10.15
C LEU A 8 -3.92 -1.46 -10.64
N THR A 9 -4.69 -2.05 -9.72
CA THR A 9 -5.92 -2.77 -10.09
C THR A 9 -7.13 -2.26 -9.34
N ILE A 10 -8.24 -2.05 -10.06
CA ILE A 10 -9.52 -1.58 -9.49
C ILE A 10 -10.61 -2.55 -9.95
N ASN A 11 -11.16 -3.33 -9.04
CA ASN A 11 -12.15 -4.37 -9.33
C ASN A 11 -11.75 -5.35 -10.45
N GLY A 12 -10.45 -5.70 -10.53
CA GLY A 12 -9.90 -6.54 -11.59
C GLY A 12 -9.53 -5.80 -12.90
N LEU A 13 -9.94 -4.54 -13.06
CA LEU A 13 -9.42 -3.68 -14.13
C LEU A 13 -7.96 -3.37 -13.84
N VAL A 14 -7.08 -3.68 -14.79
CA VAL A 14 -5.64 -3.40 -14.69
C VAL A 14 -5.36 -2.05 -15.34
N LEU A 15 -4.84 -1.12 -14.55
CA LEU A 15 -4.29 0.15 -15.03
C LEU A 15 -2.77 0.00 -15.13
N PRO A 16 -2.21 -0.18 -16.34
CA PRO A 16 -0.78 -0.38 -16.51
C PRO A 16 -0.03 0.87 -16.04
N ALA A 17 0.71 0.74 -14.94
CA ALA A 17 1.36 1.88 -14.27
C ALA A 17 2.37 2.57 -15.20
N HIS A 18 2.95 1.82 -16.13
CA HIS A 18 3.87 2.33 -17.14
C HIS A 18 3.20 3.15 -18.26
N ALA A 19 1.91 2.91 -18.56
CA ALA A 19 1.19 3.62 -19.62
C ALA A 19 0.44 4.87 -19.11
N VAL A 20 0.05 4.87 -17.84
CA VAL A 20 -0.62 6.00 -17.18
C VAL A 20 0.39 7.09 -16.78
N GLY A 21 1.68 6.94 -17.08
CA GLY A 21 2.72 7.97 -16.91
C GLY A 21 3.17 8.13 -15.45
N LYS A 22 2.31 8.70 -14.61
CA LYS A 22 2.57 8.89 -13.17
C LYS A 22 1.36 8.43 -12.37
N ILE A 23 1.60 7.57 -11.38
CA ILE A 23 0.63 7.21 -10.34
C ILE A 23 1.29 7.48 -8.99
N VAL A 24 0.61 8.25 -8.16
CA VAL A 24 0.96 8.49 -6.76
C VAL A 24 -0.15 7.90 -5.92
N GLN A 25 0.23 7.18 -4.88
CA GLN A 25 -0.69 6.65 -3.90
C GLN A 25 -0.15 6.98 -2.52
N GLU A 26 -1.06 7.32 -1.62
CA GLU A 26 -0.77 7.55 -0.22
C GLU A 26 -1.74 6.76 0.65
N TYR A 27 -1.31 6.40 1.86
CA TYR A 27 -2.16 5.81 2.90
C TYR A 27 -2.26 6.73 4.11
N SER A 28 -3.46 6.82 4.67
CA SER A 28 -3.69 7.44 5.97
C SER A 28 -4.47 6.50 6.89
N PRO A 29 -4.13 6.43 8.19
CA PRO A 29 -4.90 5.63 9.12
C PRO A 29 -6.22 6.35 9.47
N ILE A 30 -7.34 5.66 9.25
CA ILE A 30 -8.67 6.08 9.71
C ILE A 30 -9.13 5.18 10.86
N GLY A 31 -10.04 5.67 11.68
CA GLY A 31 -10.49 4.91 12.84
C GLY A 31 -11.44 5.66 13.75
N GLY A 32 -12.24 4.90 14.48
CA GLY A 32 -12.99 5.39 15.63
C GLY A 32 -12.08 5.46 16.86
N PHE A 33 -11.11 6.38 16.85
CA PHE A 33 -10.20 6.61 17.97
C PHE A 33 -10.22 8.07 18.45
N SER A 34 -10.02 8.25 19.75
CA SER A 34 -9.85 9.57 20.38
C SER A 34 -8.73 9.53 21.41
N THR A 35 -8.13 10.68 21.65
CA THR A 35 -7.12 10.85 22.70
C THR A 35 -7.76 11.62 23.85
N MET A 36 -7.86 10.99 25.01
CA MET A 36 -8.30 11.64 26.25
C MET A 36 -7.08 11.99 27.11
N ARG A 37 -7.18 13.03 27.93
CA ARG A 37 -6.16 13.37 28.93
C ARG A 37 -6.71 13.16 30.33
N LEU A 38 -5.94 12.47 31.15
CA LEU A 38 -6.24 12.29 32.58
C LEU A 38 -5.92 13.57 33.36
N GLY A 39 -6.36 13.64 34.62
CA GLY A 39 -6.16 14.81 35.49
C GLY A 39 -4.69 15.24 35.68
N ALA A 40 -3.74 14.30 35.55
CA ALA A 40 -2.30 14.59 35.59
C ALA A 40 -1.67 14.85 34.20
N GLY A 41 -2.48 14.98 33.15
CA GLY A 41 -2.02 15.29 31.79
C GLY A 41 -1.63 14.07 30.92
N THR A 42 -1.60 12.86 31.47
CA THR A 42 -1.34 11.61 30.73
C THR A 42 -2.35 11.42 29.60
N ALA A 43 -1.87 11.20 28.38
CA ALA A 43 -2.71 10.92 27.23
C ALA A 43 -3.02 9.42 27.15
N ILE A 44 -4.31 9.08 27.04
CA ILE A 44 -4.78 7.72 26.78
C ILE A 44 -5.51 7.72 25.44
N ARG A 45 -5.18 6.74 24.60
CA ARG A 45 -5.85 6.54 23.31
C ARG A 45 -6.92 5.47 23.45
N GLN A 46 -8.17 5.87 23.26
CA GLN A 46 -9.30 4.95 23.13
C GLN A 46 -9.52 4.67 21.65
N ALA A 47 -9.56 3.39 21.25
CA ALA A 47 -9.77 2.98 19.86
C ALA A 47 -10.78 1.85 19.80
N ARG A 48 -11.75 1.95 18.89
CA ARG A 48 -12.73 0.88 18.60
C ARG A 48 -12.34 0.06 17.37
N TRP A 49 -11.90 0.74 16.32
CA TRP A 49 -11.45 0.13 15.07
C TRP A 49 -10.38 1.03 14.42
N ARG A 50 -9.60 0.44 13.52
CA ARG A 50 -8.59 1.13 12.71
C ARG A 50 -8.49 0.45 11.35
N LYS A 51 -8.57 1.26 10.30
CA LYS A 51 -8.54 0.87 8.88
C LYS A 51 -7.64 1.83 8.11
N LEU A 52 -7.48 1.61 6.81
CA LEU A 52 -6.76 2.52 5.92
C LEU A 52 -7.73 3.32 5.05
N ALA A 53 -7.47 4.62 4.91
CA ALA A 53 -7.89 5.37 3.74
C ALA A 53 -6.71 5.47 2.77
N THR A 54 -7.00 5.56 1.48
CA THR A 54 -6.00 5.77 0.46
C THR A 54 -6.46 6.81 -0.54
N THR A 55 -5.51 7.65 -0.94
CA THR A 55 -5.68 8.60 -2.04
C THR A 55 -4.79 8.16 -3.19
N LEU A 56 -5.33 8.21 -4.40
CA LEU A 56 -4.62 7.92 -5.63
C LEU A 56 -4.75 9.12 -6.54
N SER A 57 -3.63 9.52 -7.13
CA SER A 57 -3.56 10.57 -8.14
C SER A 57 -2.78 10.04 -9.33
N ALA A 58 -3.35 10.14 -10.52
CA ALA A 58 -2.66 9.71 -11.72
C ALA A 58 -2.79 10.74 -12.85
N SER A 59 -1.80 10.75 -13.74
CA SER A 59 -1.75 11.65 -14.89
C SER A 59 -0.95 11.06 -16.04
N GLY A 60 -1.56 10.96 -17.23
CA GLY A 60 -0.94 10.40 -18.42
C GLY A 60 -1.84 10.52 -19.65
N LEU A 61 -1.60 9.67 -20.66
CA LEU A 61 -2.32 9.75 -21.94
C LEU A 61 -3.69 9.05 -21.92
N ILE A 62 -3.91 8.15 -20.97
CA ILE A 62 -5.06 7.25 -20.95
C ILE A 62 -5.90 7.51 -19.70
N PRO A 63 -7.22 7.81 -19.85
CA PRO A 63 -8.16 7.87 -18.73
C PRO A 63 -8.27 6.55 -17.96
N PRO A 64 -8.82 6.54 -16.74
CA PRO A 64 -8.80 5.35 -15.87
C PRO A 64 -9.67 4.19 -16.39
N GLY A 65 -10.64 4.45 -17.28
CA GLY A 65 -11.49 3.40 -17.85
C GLY A 65 -12.47 2.78 -16.83
N THR A 66 -12.80 3.50 -15.76
CA THR A 66 -13.57 3.01 -14.61
C THR A 66 -15.08 3.24 -14.70
N ALA A 67 -15.58 3.75 -15.83
CA ALA A 67 -16.99 4.15 -15.99
C ALA A 67 -18.02 3.01 -15.82
N ALA A 68 -17.59 1.75 -15.98
CA ALA A 68 -18.47 0.58 -15.82
C ALA A 68 -18.47 -0.02 -14.40
N ILE A 69 -17.63 0.50 -13.49
CA ILE A 69 -17.55 0.02 -12.12
C ILE A 69 -18.75 0.55 -11.33
N ASN A 70 -19.45 -0.34 -10.64
CA ASN A 70 -20.48 0.05 -9.69
C ASN A 70 -19.82 0.47 -8.36
N TRP A 71 -19.73 1.77 -8.13
CA TRP A 71 -19.11 2.37 -6.95
C TRP A 71 -20.00 2.35 -5.69
N ASP A 72 -21.29 2.02 -5.83
CA ASP A 72 -22.19 1.82 -4.69
C ASP A 72 -21.90 0.52 -3.91
N LEU A 73 -20.97 -0.31 -4.40
CA LEU A 73 -20.56 -1.57 -3.78
C LEU A 73 -19.08 -1.54 -3.41
N PRO A 74 -18.64 -2.34 -2.40
CA PRO A 74 -17.22 -2.48 -2.11
C PRO A 74 -16.41 -2.95 -3.31
N VAL A 75 -15.32 -2.24 -3.59
CA VAL A 75 -14.40 -2.49 -4.70
C VAL A 75 -13.08 -3.06 -4.17
N VAL A 76 -12.53 -4.05 -4.87
CA VAL A 76 -11.18 -4.55 -4.58
C VAL A 76 -10.13 -3.66 -5.24
N LEU A 77 -9.24 -3.09 -4.45
CA LEU A 77 -8.18 -2.17 -4.86
C LEU A 77 -6.80 -2.81 -4.63
N GLY A 78 -6.13 -3.21 -5.71
CA GLY A 78 -4.74 -3.67 -5.67
C GLY A 78 -3.79 -2.49 -5.70
N CYS A 79 -3.26 -2.15 -4.54
CA CYS A 79 -2.48 -0.93 -4.37
C CYS A 79 -1.07 -1.01 -4.97
N VAL A 80 -0.49 0.15 -5.25
CA VAL A 80 0.84 0.33 -5.87
C VAL A 80 1.88 0.92 -4.92
N GLU A 81 1.48 1.54 -3.81
CA GLU A 81 2.44 1.95 -2.77
C GLU A 81 2.77 0.76 -1.86
N PRO A 82 4.04 0.34 -1.71
CA PRO A 82 4.40 -0.73 -0.80
C PRO A 82 4.33 -0.24 0.66
N ARG A 83 3.92 -1.13 1.56
CA ARG A 83 4.05 -0.94 3.01
C ARG A 83 5.13 -1.86 3.54
N SER A 84 5.77 -1.47 4.64
CA SER A 84 6.83 -2.27 5.26
C SER A 84 6.51 -2.65 6.71
N ILE A 85 7.04 -3.80 7.12
CA ILE A 85 7.11 -4.23 8.53
C ILE A 85 8.57 -4.52 8.83
N GLN A 86 9.05 -4.02 9.97
CA GLN A 86 10.41 -4.23 10.44
C GLN A 86 10.42 -5.07 11.72
N SER A 87 11.41 -5.94 11.86
CA SER A 87 11.65 -6.73 13.07
C SER A 87 13.14 -6.97 13.27
N VAL A 88 13.57 -7.21 14.51
CA VAL A 88 14.92 -7.73 14.79
C VAL A 88 15.04 -9.22 14.43
N SER A 89 13.91 -9.93 14.36
CA SER A 89 13.82 -11.32 13.93
C SER A 89 13.74 -11.42 12.41
N PRO A 90 14.37 -12.45 11.78
CA PRO A 90 14.19 -12.77 10.36
C PRO A 90 12.84 -13.44 10.06
N VAL A 91 11.94 -13.53 11.03
CA VAL A 91 10.58 -14.05 10.87
C VAL A 91 9.60 -12.92 11.15
N ILE A 92 8.83 -12.54 10.13
CA ILE A 92 7.91 -11.39 10.17
C ILE A 92 6.52 -11.83 9.70
N THR A 93 5.50 -11.61 10.52
CA THR A 93 4.10 -11.82 10.13
C THR A 93 3.62 -10.67 9.27
N LEU A 94 3.06 -10.98 8.10
CA LEU A 94 2.46 -10.05 7.15
C LEU A 94 0.93 -10.04 7.30
N PRO A 95 0.26 -8.95 6.91
CA PRO A 95 -1.19 -8.96 6.81
C PRO A 95 -1.67 -9.94 5.73
N ALA A 96 -2.80 -10.60 5.99
CA ALA A 96 -3.48 -11.43 5.01
C ALA A 96 -3.97 -10.61 3.79
N ALA A 97 -4.39 -9.36 4.02
CA ALA A 97 -4.85 -8.40 3.01
C ALA A 97 -3.67 -7.80 2.21
N ARG A 98 -2.96 -8.64 1.48
CA ARG A 98 -1.87 -8.27 0.57
C ARG A 98 -2.10 -8.87 -0.81
N ARG A 99 -1.48 -8.26 -1.80
CA ARG A 99 -1.50 -8.74 -3.19
C ARG A 99 -0.80 -10.10 -3.32
N SER A 100 -1.42 -11.00 -4.08
CA SER A 100 -0.85 -12.30 -4.44
C SER A 100 -0.05 -12.26 -5.74
N ASP A 101 -0.34 -11.30 -6.62
CA ASP A 101 0.33 -11.09 -7.90
C ASP A 101 1.64 -10.28 -7.80
N ALA A 102 1.90 -9.71 -6.61
CA ALA A 102 3.12 -8.97 -6.29
C ALA A 102 3.82 -9.60 -5.07
N ALA A 103 4.85 -10.40 -5.32
CA ALA A 103 5.58 -11.09 -4.26
C ALA A 103 6.23 -10.08 -3.28
N PRO A 104 6.12 -10.31 -1.95
CA PRO A 104 6.87 -9.55 -0.97
C PRO A 104 8.38 -9.61 -1.22
N TYR A 105 9.09 -8.55 -0.84
CA TYR A 105 10.55 -8.48 -0.95
C TYR A 105 11.14 -7.92 0.34
N ALA A 106 12.41 -8.24 0.61
CA ALA A 106 12.99 -7.98 1.91
C ALA A 106 14.40 -7.41 1.86
N LEU A 107 14.73 -6.63 2.91
CA LEU A 107 16.03 -6.03 3.15
C LEU A 107 16.47 -6.33 4.59
N ALA A 108 17.74 -6.60 4.79
CA ALA A 108 18.37 -6.60 6.11
C ALA A 108 19.06 -5.25 6.35
N VAL A 109 18.96 -4.75 7.58
CA VAL A 109 19.71 -3.59 8.08
C VAL A 109 21.06 -4.09 8.58
N VAL A 110 22.14 -3.67 7.95
CA VAL A 110 23.52 -4.10 8.24
C VAL A 110 24.42 -2.89 8.54
N ASP A 111 25.69 -3.15 8.85
CA ASP A 111 26.68 -2.13 9.20
C ASP A 111 26.20 -1.19 10.34
N ASP A 112 25.61 -1.80 11.37
CA ASP A 112 25.13 -1.11 12.56
C ASP A 112 24.13 0.02 12.20
N GLY A 113 23.13 -0.34 11.37
CA GLY A 113 22.05 0.58 11.00
C GLY A 113 22.29 1.42 9.75
N ARG A 114 23.48 1.38 9.15
CA ARG A 114 23.89 2.35 8.11
C ARG A 114 23.61 1.89 6.69
N LYS A 115 23.34 0.61 6.45
CA LYS A 115 23.10 0.08 5.10
C LYS A 115 21.93 -0.89 5.06
N LEU A 116 21.30 -0.95 3.89
CA LEU A 116 20.28 -1.94 3.56
C LEU A 116 20.85 -2.91 2.54
N ARG A 117 20.69 -4.21 2.80
CA ARG A 117 21.11 -5.28 1.89
C ARG A 117 19.91 -6.15 1.56
N ALA A 118 19.68 -6.41 0.27
CA ALA A 118 18.63 -7.33 -0.14
C ALA A 118 18.88 -8.73 0.43
N THR A 119 17.84 -9.34 0.98
CA THR A 119 17.85 -10.72 1.46
C THR A 119 16.70 -11.49 0.83
N PRO A 120 16.90 -12.75 0.41
CA PRO A 120 15.80 -13.61 -0.01
C PRO A 120 14.73 -13.71 1.09
N VAL A 121 13.47 -13.79 0.65
CA VAL A 121 12.31 -13.98 1.53
C VAL A 121 11.42 -15.05 0.94
N SER A 122 11.00 -15.98 1.80
CA SER A 122 9.98 -16.99 1.50
C SER A 122 8.76 -16.70 2.36
N VAL A 123 7.56 -16.91 1.82
CA VAL A 123 6.30 -16.66 2.52
C VAL A 123 5.49 -17.95 2.56
N ALA A 124 5.13 -18.39 3.78
CA ALA A 124 4.23 -19.51 4.02
C ALA A 124 3.03 -19.03 4.85
N GLY A 125 1.83 -19.13 4.30
CA GLY A 125 0.65 -18.46 4.88
C GLY A 125 0.91 -16.96 4.99
N ASP A 126 0.87 -16.43 6.20
CA ASP A 126 1.13 -15.01 6.49
C ASP A 126 2.52 -14.77 7.12
N VAL A 127 3.40 -15.78 7.14
CA VAL A 127 4.72 -15.67 7.77
C VAL A 127 5.79 -15.55 6.69
N ALA A 128 6.47 -14.40 6.67
CA ALA A 128 7.65 -14.17 5.87
C ALA A 128 8.90 -14.59 6.65
N THR A 129 9.69 -15.49 6.06
CA THR A 129 10.98 -15.95 6.59
C THR A 129 12.09 -15.49 5.67
N LEU A 130 13.02 -14.73 6.22
CA LEU A 130 14.13 -14.12 5.50
C LEU A 130 15.42 -14.86 5.78
N ASP A 131 16.31 -14.91 4.78
CA ASP A 131 17.64 -15.47 5.01
C ASP A 131 18.42 -14.57 5.97
N VAL A 132 19.06 -15.19 6.96
CA VAL A 132 19.85 -14.48 7.96
C VAL A 132 21.10 -13.90 7.31
N ILE A 133 21.32 -12.60 7.51
CA ILE A 133 22.56 -11.94 7.10
C ILE A 133 23.42 -11.68 8.34
N ALA A 134 24.67 -12.17 8.32
CA ALA A 134 25.62 -11.94 9.40
C ALA A 134 25.83 -10.44 9.64
N GLY A 135 25.77 -10.03 10.91
CA GLY A 135 25.89 -8.62 11.30
C GLY A 135 24.64 -7.77 11.02
N ALA A 136 23.51 -8.38 10.65
CA ALA A 136 22.24 -7.66 10.55
C ALA A 136 21.68 -7.32 11.94
N SER A 137 21.24 -6.07 12.12
CA SER A 137 20.59 -5.59 13.34
C SER A 137 19.07 -5.62 13.25
N ALA A 138 18.51 -5.62 12.05
CA ALA A 138 17.08 -5.73 11.79
C ALA A 138 16.79 -6.22 10.36
N TYR A 139 15.53 -6.50 10.11
CA TYR A 139 14.98 -6.99 8.86
C TYR A 139 13.70 -6.24 8.51
N LEU A 140 13.51 -5.91 7.23
CA LEU A 140 12.30 -5.29 6.70
C LEU A 140 11.70 -6.18 5.62
N VAL A 141 10.39 -6.35 5.64
CA VAL A 141 9.63 -6.93 4.53
C VAL A 141 8.67 -5.89 3.99
N TYR A 142 8.71 -5.70 2.69
CA TYR A 142 7.77 -4.88 1.94
C TYR A 142 6.70 -5.76 1.30
N TYR A 143 5.47 -5.29 1.32
CA TYR A 143 4.32 -5.92 0.68
C TYR A 143 3.42 -4.84 0.07
N TYR A 144 2.59 -5.23 -0.91
CA TYR A 144 1.59 -4.35 -1.49
C TYR A 144 0.20 -4.70 -0.92
N PRO A 145 -0.53 -3.75 -0.32
CA PRO A 145 -1.87 -4.00 0.18
C PRO A 145 -2.86 -4.40 -0.93
N LEU A 146 -3.79 -5.28 -0.58
CA LEU A 146 -5.00 -5.55 -1.36
C LEU A 146 -6.19 -5.14 -0.49
N LEU A 147 -6.77 -3.98 -0.78
CA LEU A 147 -7.84 -3.41 0.05
C LEU A 147 -9.20 -3.73 -0.55
N THR A 148 -10.20 -3.90 0.31
CA THR A 148 -11.61 -3.81 -0.09
C THR A 148 -12.11 -2.46 0.39
N VAL A 149 -12.57 -1.60 -0.51
CA VAL A 149 -12.80 -0.19 -0.24
C VAL A 149 -14.17 0.28 -0.69
N LEU A 150 -14.68 1.33 -0.07
CA LEU A 150 -15.75 2.18 -0.61
C LEU A 150 -15.17 3.50 -1.13
N SER A 151 -15.78 4.02 -2.19
CA SER A 151 -15.38 5.26 -2.84
C SER A 151 -16.52 5.79 -3.71
N ASP A 152 -16.60 7.10 -3.89
CA ASP A 152 -17.53 7.73 -4.84
C ASP A 152 -17.04 7.61 -6.30
N GLY A 153 -15.91 6.94 -6.53
CA GLY A 153 -15.24 6.82 -7.83
C GLY A 153 -14.26 7.97 -8.09
N PRO A 154 -13.51 7.91 -9.21
CA PRO A 154 -12.50 8.91 -9.50
C PRO A 154 -13.10 10.22 -10.00
N THR A 155 -12.52 11.33 -9.56
CA THR A 155 -12.70 12.63 -10.23
C THR A 155 -11.77 12.66 -11.44
N GLU A 156 -12.34 12.70 -12.65
CA GLU A 156 -11.58 12.68 -13.91
C GLU A 156 -11.42 14.09 -14.50
N ARG A 157 -10.29 14.33 -15.17
CA ARG A 157 -9.98 15.56 -15.92
C ARG A 157 -9.25 15.22 -17.22
N PHE A 158 -9.39 16.08 -18.22
CA PHE A 158 -8.67 15.98 -19.48
C PHE A 158 -8.28 17.37 -19.99
N ASP A 159 -6.98 17.58 -20.20
CA ASP A 159 -6.46 18.72 -20.93
C ASP A 159 -6.44 18.39 -22.42
N ALA A 160 -7.32 19.03 -23.18
CA ALA A 160 -7.46 18.81 -24.61
C ALA A 160 -6.31 19.39 -25.45
N GLN A 161 -5.58 20.38 -24.92
CA GLN A 161 -4.47 21.01 -25.62
C GLN A 161 -3.19 20.20 -25.45
N GLU A 162 -2.95 19.69 -24.25
CA GLU A 162 -1.79 18.84 -23.95
C GLU A 162 -2.04 17.35 -24.21
N CYS A 163 -3.30 16.96 -24.44
CA CYS A 163 -3.74 15.57 -24.56
C CYS A 163 -3.39 14.74 -23.31
N ILE A 164 -3.57 15.34 -22.13
CA ILE A 164 -3.26 14.71 -20.83
C ILE A 164 -4.55 14.45 -20.08
N SER A 165 -4.78 13.19 -19.74
CA SER A 165 -5.79 12.78 -18.77
C SER A 165 -5.20 12.78 -17.37
N GLY A 166 -6.01 13.16 -16.39
CA GLY A 166 -5.69 12.99 -14.98
C GLY A 166 -6.91 12.52 -14.21
N TRP A 167 -6.68 11.86 -13.09
CA TRP A 167 -7.76 11.48 -12.20
C TRP A 167 -7.28 11.36 -10.76
N ASP A 168 -8.21 11.55 -9.83
CA ASP A 168 -7.97 11.40 -8.40
C ASP A 168 -9.06 10.51 -7.79
N LEU A 169 -8.66 9.56 -6.95
CA LEU A 169 -9.55 8.64 -6.26
C LEU A 169 -9.29 8.71 -4.76
N GLN A 170 -10.36 8.83 -3.97
CA GLN A 170 -10.32 8.71 -2.52
C GLN A 170 -11.11 7.47 -2.13
N ALA A 171 -10.52 6.59 -1.32
CA ALA A 171 -11.16 5.34 -0.93
C ALA A 171 -10.87 4.98 0.52
N GLU A 172 -11.86 4.41 1.20
CA GLU A 172 -11.75 3.96 2.58
C GLU A 172 -11.94 2.45 2.66
N GLU A 173 -11.04 1.76 3.38
CA GLU A 173 -11.15 0.33 3.63
C GLU A 173 -12.35 0.01 4.53
N VAL A 174 -13.15 -0.97 4.11
CA VAL A 174 -14.30 -1.50 4.87
C VAL A 174 -13.93 -2.70 5.73
#